data_AF-A0A531JQ06-F1
#
_entry.id   AF-A0A531JQ06-F1
#
_cell.length_a   1.000
_cell.length_b   1.000
_cell.length_c   1.000
_cell.angle_alpha   90.00
_cell.angle_beta   90.00
_cell.angle_gamma   90.00
#
_symmetry.space_group_name_H-M   'P 1'
#
loop_
_entity.id
_entity.type
_entity.pdbx_description
1 polymer ?
#
loop_
_entity_poly.entity_id
_entity_poly.type
_entity_poly.pdbx_seq_one_letter_code
_entity_poly.pdbx_strand_id
1 'polypeptide(L)'
;HAEFIRAGARVITINTYSATPERLAREGAEELFKPLQKRGIELARQARDQAGDAAIAGCLSPLFGSYAPALTISFEDTLDIYRRIVAEQADGVDLFLCETMASAEEARAAVTAASESGKP
;
A
#
# COMPACT_ATOMS: atom_id res chain seq x y z
N HIS A 1 -12.38 -3.54 -8.36
CA HIS A 1 -11.63 -2.75 -9.37
C HIS A 1 -12.37 -2.56 -10.68
N ALA A 2 -12.73 -3.62 -11.42
CA ALA A 2 -13.31 -3.50 -12.77
C ALA A 2 -14.57 -2.61 -12.85
N GLU A 3 -15.47 -2.69 -11.86
CA GLU A 3 -16.66 -1.83 -11.79
C GLU A 3 -16.29 -0.35 -11.63
N PHE A 4 -15.30 -0.02 -10.78
CA PHE A 4 -14.82 1.35 -10.63
C PHE A 4 -14.20 1.89 -11.91
N ILE A 5 -13.44 1.07 -12.63
CA ILE A 5 -12.87 1.46 -13.93
C ILE A 5 -14.00 1.74 -14.94
N ARG A 6 -15.00 0.85 -15.04
CA ARG A 6 -16.18 1.06 -15.92
C ARG A 6 -16.99 2.30 -15.53
N ALA A 7 -17.00 2.66 -14.25
CA ALA A 7 -17.62 3.88 -13.75
C ALA A 7 -16.80 5.15 -14.00
N GLY A 8 -15.58 5.03 -14.55
CA GLY A 8 -14.72 6.17 -14.94
C GLY A 8 -13.52 6.41 -14.02
N ALA A 9 -13.20 5.52 -13.08
CA ALA A 9 -12.01 5.65 -12.25
C ALA A 9 -10.74 5.61 -13.11
N ARG A 10 -9.90 6.66 -12.98
CA ARG A 10 -8.62 6.78 -13.68
C ARG A 10 -7.44 6.21 -12.89
N VAL A 11 -7.64 5.99 -11.60
CA VAL A 11 -6.68 5.37 -10.68
C VAL A 11 -7.44 4.36 -9.82
N ILE A 12 -6.86 3.19 -9.59
CA ILE A 12 -7.33 2.19 -8.64
C ILE A 12 -6.21 1.82 -7.67
N THR A 13 -6.52 1.65 -6.40
CA THR A 13 -5.52 1.22 -5.39
C THR A 13 -5.56 -0.29 -5.23
N ILE A 14 -4.42 -0.96 -5.08
CA ILE A 14 -4.41 -2.40 -4.77
C ILE A 14 -5.06 -2.68 -3.40
N ASN A 15 -5.76 -3.81 -3.27
CA ASN A 15 -6.50 -4.15 -2.07
C ASN A 15 -5.61 -4.73 -0.94
N THR A 16 -4.69 -3.92 -0.42
CA THR A 16 -3.70 -4.38 0.58
C THR A 16 -3.63 -3.51 1.85
N TYR A 17 -4.65 -2.68 2.09
CA TYR A 17 -4.71 -1.73 3.22
C TYR A 17 -4.41 -2.34 4.59
N SER A 18 -4.91 -3.54 4.86
CA SER A 18 -4.66 -4.25 6.12
C SER A 18 -3.57 -5.32 6.04
N ALA A 19 -2.97 -5.53 4.86
CA ALA A 19 -1.98 -6.57 4.61
C ALA A 19 -0.55 -6.04 4.85
N THR A 20 -0.34 -5.35 5.96
CA THR A 20 0.94 -4.79 6.38
C THR A 20 1.68 -5.78 7.31
N PRO A 21 3.02 -5.75 7.36
CA PRO A 21 3.79 -6.72 8.14
C PRO A 21 3.38 -6.82 9.61
N GLU A 22 3.18 -5.69 10.27
CA GLU A 22 2.84 -5.58 11.69
C GLU A 22 1.41 -6.06 11.98
N ARG A 23 0.45 -5.77 11.11
CA ARG A 23 -0.93 -6.24 11.29
C ARG A 23 -1.03 -7.74 11.08
N LEU A 24 -0.39 -8.28 10.05
CA LEU A 24 -0.37 -9.71 9.80
C LEU A 24 0.35 -10.48 10.92
N ALA A 25 1.42 -9.92 11.47
CA ALA A 25 2.10 -10.51 12.61
C ALA A 25 1.23 -10.60 13.86
N ARG A 26 0.44 -9.54 14.13
CA ARG A 26 -0.50 -9.55 15.25
C ARG A 26 -1.55 -10.67 15.14
N GLU A 27 -1.94 -11.02 13.92
CA GLU A 27 -2.91 -12.10 13.66
C GLU A 27 -2.26 -13.48 13.45
N GLY A 28 -0.93 -13.60 13.57
CA GLY A 28 -0.18 -14.85 13.35
C GLY A 28 -0.20 -15.35 11.90
N ALA A 29 -0.23 -14.42 10.95
CA ALA A 29 -0.33 -14.66 9.51
C ALA A 29 0.79 -13.96 8.72
N GLU A 30 1.98 -13.81 9.31
CA GLU A 30 3.14 -13.13 8.72
C GLU A 30 3.50 -13.68 7.33
N GLU A 31 3.34 -14.99 7.14
CA GLU A 31 3.63 -15.69 5.89
C GLU A 31 2.74 -15.24 4.73
N LEU A 32 1.57 -14.65 5.04
CA LEU A 32 0.64 -14.13 4.02
C LEU A 32 1.03 -12.76 3.49
N PHE A 33 2.03 -12.07 4.07
CA PHE A 33 2.42 -10.72 3.64
C PHE A 33 2.72 -10.66 2.13
N LYS A 34 3.75 -11.36 1.66
CA LYS A 34 4.13 -11.33 0.24
C LYS A 34 3.05 -11.91 -0.67
N PRO A 35 2.41 -13.07 -0.35
CA PRO A 35 1.30 -13.60 -1.15
C PRO A 35 0.15 -12.60 -1.35
N LEU A 36 -0.24 -11.87 -0.30
CA LEU A 36 -1.33 -10.89 -0.38
C LEU A 36 -0.93 -9.66 -1.20
N GLN A 37 0.29 -9.15 -1.06
CA GLN A 37 0.79 -8.05 -1.89
C GLN A 37 0.77 -8.41 -3.37
N LYS A 38 1.36 -9.57 -3.72
CA LYS A 38 1.35 -10.09 -5.09
C LYS A 38 -0.07 -10.27 -5.62
N ARG A 39 -0.95 -10.87 -4.82
CA ARG A 39 -2.33 -11.13 -5.24
C ARG A 39 -3.13 -9.85 -5.47
N GLY A 40 -2.93 -8.82 -4.64
CA GLY A 40 -3.55 -7.51 -4.81
C GLY A 40 -3.18 -6.86 -6.14
N ILE A 41 -1.90 -6.91 -6.51
CA ILE A 41 -1.38 -6.40 -7.79
C ILE A 41 -1.99 -7.17 -8.97
N GLU A 42 -1.96 -8.51 -8.92
CA GLU A 42 -2.53 -9.36 -9.98
C GLU A 42 -4.01 -9.05 -10.22
N LEU A 43 -4.80 -8.92 -9.16
CA LEU A 43 -6.22 -8.61 -9.25
C LEU A 43 -6.49 -7.22 -9.83
N ALA A 44 -5.69 -6.22 -9.48
CA ALA A 44 -5.79 -4.88 -10.04
C ALA A 44 -5.45 -4.87 -11.55
N ARG A 45 -4.39 -5.59 -11.96
CA ARG A 45 -4.00 -5.75 -13.37
C ARG A 45 -5.08 -6.46 -14.18
N GLN A 46 -5.59 -7.59 -13.69
CA GLN A 46 -6.68 -8.31 -14.34
C GLN A 46 -7.92 -7.43 -14.54
N ALA A 47 -8.25 -6.60 -13.54
CA ALA A 47 -9.36 -5.68 -13.67
C ALA A 47 -9.12 -4.58 -14.73
N ARG A 48 -7.91 -4.03 -14.81
CA ARG A 48 -7.51 -3.08 -15.85
C ARG A 48 -7.62 -3.69 -17.24
N ASP A 49 -7.07 -4.88 -17.43
CA ASP A 49 -7.10 -5.60 -18.71
C ASP A 49 -8.55 -5.88 -19.17
N GLN A 50 -9.48 -6.07 -18.23
CA GLN A 50 -10.89 -6.35 -18.53
C GLN A 50 -11.77 -5.12 -18.71
N ALA A 51 -11.46 -4.01 -18.03
CA ALA A 51 -12.41 -2.90 -17.86
C ALA A 51 -11.97 -1.58 -18.50
N GLY A 52 -10.69 -1.43 -18.86
CA GLY A 52 -10.15 -0.23 -19.48
C GLY A 52 -8.94 0.33 -18.75
N ASP A 53 -8.40 1.41 -19.31
CA ASP A 53 -7.15 2.01 -18.83
C ASP A 53 -7.34 2.78 -17.51
N ALA A 54 -6.52 2.44 -16.52
CA ALA A 54 -6.43 3.10 -15.22
C ALA A 54 -5.04 2.86 -14.62
N ALA A 55 -4.49 3.86 -13.95
CA ALA A 55 -3.25 3.68 -13.19
C ALA A 55 -3.52 2.81 -11.95
N ILE A 56 -2.57 1.97 -11.58
CA ILE A 56 -2.61 1.14 -10.38
C ILE A 56 -1.74 1.80 -9.31
N ALA A 57 -2.36 2.20 -8.20
CA ALA A 57 -1.67 2.74 -7.05
C ALA A 57 -1.32 1.64 -6.04
N GLY A 58 -0.08 1.67 -5.55
CA GLY A 58 0.34 0.98 -4.34
C GLY A 58 -0.36 1.57 -3.11
N CYS A 59 -0.56 0.74 -2.10
CA CYS A 59 -1.29 1.09 -0.87
C CYS A 59 -0.29 1.21 0.28
N LEU A 60 -0.08 2.42 0.77
CA LEU A 60 0.66 2.71 2.01
C LEU A 60 -0.32 3.26 3.03
N SER A 61 -0.85 2.37 3.87
CA SER A 61 -1.82 2.67 4.93
C SER A 61 -1.13 3.02 6.26
N PRO A 62 -1.84 3.57 7.27
CA PRO A 62 -1.30 3.73 8.61
C PRO A 62 -1.01 2.38 9.25
N LEU A 63 0.15 2.22 9.89
CA LEU A 63 0.60 0.93 10.42
C LEU A 63 -0.19 0.52 11.69
N PHE A 64 -0.31 1.45 12.65
CA PHE A 64 -0.83 1.16 13.99
C PHE A 64 -2.25 1.67 14.27
N GLY A 65 -2.86 2.41 13.33
CA GLY A 65 -4.28 2.78 13.37
C GLY A 65 -4.57 4.18 12.84
N SER A 66 -5.58 4.29 11.99
CA SER A 66 -5.91 5.51 11.22
C SER A 66 -6.26 6.75 12.04
N TYR A 67 -6.73 6.59 13.28
CA TYR A 67 -7.14 7.69 14.16
C TYR A 67 -6.43 7.64 15.53
N ALA A 68 -5.31 6.93 15.60
CA ALA A 68 -4.56 6.71 16.82
C ALA A 68 -3.12 7.22 16.69
N PRO A 69 -2.87 8.54 16.50
CA PRO A 69 -1.54 9.09 16.26
C PRO A 69 -0.54 8.84 17.39
N ALA A 70 -1.03 8.52 18.60
CA ALA A 70 -0.21 8.16 19.74
C ALA A 70 0.36 6.72 19.65
N LEU A 71 -0.23 5.86 18.83
CA LEU A 71 0.30 4.52 18.55
C LEU A 71 1.34 4.65 17.45
N THR A 72 2.60 4.76 17.85
CA THR A 72 3.72 4.94 16.93
C THR A 72 4.97 4.23 17.47
N ILE A 73 5.92 3.99 16.57
CA ILE A 73 7.26 3.50 16.88
C ILE A 73 8.29 4.54 16.41
N SER A 74 9.58 4.21 16.44
CA SER A 74 10.59 5.14 15.94
C SER A 74 10.36 5.46 14.44
N PHE A 75 10.85 6.61 13.99
CA PHE A 75 10.78 6.98 12.58
C PHE A 75 11.50 5.95 11.71
N GLU A 76 12.67 5.50 12.15
CA GLU A 76 13.51 4.52 11.46
C GLU A 76 12.79 3.17 11.30
N ASP A 77 12.18 2.65 12.38
CA ASP A 77 11.43 1.39 12.31
C ASP A 77 10.19 1.53 11.42
N THR A 78 9.50 2.67 11.51
CA THR A 78 8.33 2.98 10.67
C THR A 78 8.72 3.01 9.19
N LEU A 79 9.83 3.68 8.87
CA LEU A 79 10.37 3.79 7.53
C LEU A 79 10.77 2.42 6.97
N ASP A 80 11.39 1.57 7.78
CA ASP A 80 11.79 0.22 7.36
C ASP A 80 10.59 -0.69 7.07
N ILE A 81 9.49 -0.55 7.83
CA ILE A 81 8.23 -1.24 7.51
C ILE A 81 7.68 -0.75 6.16
N TYR A 82 7.62 0.57 5.92
CA TYR A 82 7.15 1.08 4.63
C TYR A 82 8.04 0.66 3.47
N ARG A 83 9.36 0.63 3.63
CA ARG A 83 10.29 0.11 2.62
C ARG A 83 10.00 -1.34 2.25
N ARG A 84 9.66 -2.19 3.22
CA ARG A 84 9.24 -3.58 2.96
C ARG A 84 7.96 -3.64 2.14
N ILE A 85 6.98 -2.79 2.45
CA ILE A 85 5.73 -2.71 1.69
C ILE A 85 5.99 -2.24 0.25
N VAL A 86 6.76 -1.16 0.10
CA VAL A 86 7.15 -0.59 -1.20
C VAL A 86 7.90 -1.63 -2.04
N ALA A 87 8.85 -2.36 -1.46
CA ALA A 87 9.63 -3.37 -2.18
C ALA A 87 8.76 -4.49 -2.79
N GLU A 88 7.68 -4.90 -2.12
CA GLU A 88 6.77 -5.92 -2.66
C GLU A 88 5.78 -5.35 -3.69
N GLN A 89 5.60 -4.03 -3.74
CA GLN A 89 4.63 -3.36 -4.61
C GLN A 89 5.23 -2.67 -5.85
N ALA A 90 6.48 -2.19 -5.80
CA ALA A 90 7.04 -1.24 -6.77
C ALA A 90 7.03 -1.71 -8.24
N ASP A 91 7.33 -2.99 -8.48
CA ASP A 91 7.28 -3.60 -9.83
C ASP A 91 5.84 -3.87 -10.31
N GLY A 92 4.89 -3.78 -9.38
CA GLY A 92 3.47 -4.04 -9.54
C GLY A 92 2.65 -2.84 -9.99
N VAL A 93 3.06 -1.65 -9.57
CA VAL A 93 2.23 -0.43 -9.51
C VAL A 93 2.84 0.73 -10.30
N ASP A 94 1.99 1.69 -10.65
CA ASP A 94 2.32 2.87 -11.44
C ASP A 94 2.69 4.08 -10.56
N LEU A 95 2.14 4.15 -9.34
CA LEU A 95 2.39 5.19 -8.33
C LEU A 95 2.18 4.63 -6.91
N PHE A 96 2.58 5.38 -5.88
CA PHE A 96 2.23 5.07 -4.48
C PHE A 96 1.22 6.05 -3.89
N LEU A 97 0.24 5.51 -3.17
CA LEU A 97 -0.72 6.29 -2.39
C LEU A 97 -0.41 6.16 -0.90
N CYS A 98 0.12 7.22 -0.28
CA CYS A 98 0.17 7.38 1.16
C CYS A 98 -1.23 7.79 1.66
N GLU A 99 -2.04 6.82 2.09
CA GLU A 99 -3.45 7.05 2.44
C GLU A 99 -3.73 6.95 3.94
N THR A 100 -4.62 7.83 4.42
CA THR A 100 -5.12 7.80 5.81
C THR A 100 -4.02 7.84 6.88
N MET A 101 -2.91 8.54 6.61
CA MET A 101 -1.78 8.67 7.54
C MET A 101 -2.26 9.21 8.89
N ALA A 102 -1.88 8.55 9.99
CA ALA A 102 -2.36 8.92 11.32
C ALA A 102 -1.66 10.20 11.81
N SER A 103 -0.45 10.48 11.34
CA SER A 103 0.33 11.67 11.69
C SER A 103 1.21 12.16 10.53
N ALA A 104 1.69 13.41 10.65
CA ALA A 104 2.65 13.96 9.69
C ALA A 104 4.02 13.25 9.74
N GLU A 105 4.40 12.68 10.88
CA GLU A 105 5.63 11.92 11.02
C GLU A 105 5.56 10.56 10.33
N GLU A 106 4.44 9.84 10.47
CA GLU A 106 4.18 8.61 9.73
C GLU A 106 4.10 8.89 8.23
N ALA A 107 3.41 9.97 7.83
CA ALA A 107 3.37 10.40 6.44
C ALA A 107 4.76 10.69 5.87
N ARG A 108 5.66 11.29 6.66
CA ARG A 108 7.05 11.53 6.26
C ARG A 108 7.76 10.21 5.97
N ALA A 109 7.62 9.20 6.84
CA ALA A 109 8.23 7.89 6.63
C ALA A 109 7.67 7.18 5.38
N ALA A 110 6.35 7.20 5.20
CA ALA A 110 5.69 6.61 4.03
C ALA A 110 6.15 7.26 2.72
N VAL A 111 6.18 8.60 2.67
CA VAL A 111 6.63 9.35 1.48
C VAL A 111 8.11 9.14 1.20
N THR A 112 8.96 9.07 2.25
CA THR A 112 10.38 8.75 2.08
C THR A 112 10.56 7.37 1.44
N ALA A 113 9.91 6.32 1.96
CA ALA A 113 9.99 4.98 1.38
C ALA A 113 9.44 4.94 -0.06
N ALA A 114 8.31 5.59 -0.32
CA ALA A 114 7.73 5.66 -1.66
C ALA A 114 8.69 6.35 -2.66
N SER A 115 9.29 7.47 -2.27
CA SER A 115 10.20 8.24 -3.13
C SER A 115 11.47 7.46 -3.48
N GLU A 116 11.98 6.64 -2.57
CA GLU A 116 13.14 5.76 -2.81
C GLU A 116 12.91 4.75 -3.95
N SER A 117 11.65 4.42 -4.26
CA SER A 117 11.31 3.53 -5.38
C SER A 117 11.42 4.19 -6.77
N GLY A 118 11.53 5.52 -6.82
CA GLY A 118 11.50 6.29 -8.06
C GLY A 118 10.12 6.39 -8.72
N LYS A 119 9.06 5.89 -8.06
CA LYS A 119 7.67 6.05 -8.47
C LYS A 119 7.10 7.38 -7.96
N PRO A 120 6.15 7.99 -8.70
CA PRO A 120 5.42 9.16 -8.23
C PRO A 120 4.49 8.84 -7.06
#